data_AF-A0A0J1LME3-F1
#
_entry.id   AF-A0A0J1LME3-F1
#
_cell.length_a   1.000
_cell.length_b   1.000
_cell.length_c   1.000
_cell.angle_alpha   90.00
_cell.angle_beta   90.00
_cell.angle_gamma   90.00
#
_symmetry.space_group_name_H-M   'P 1'
#
loop_
_entity.id
_entity.type
_entity.pdbx_description
1 polymer ?
#
loop_
_entity_poly.entity_id
_entity_poly.type
_entity_poly.pdbx_seq_one_letter_code
_entity_poly.pdbx_strand_id
1 'polypeptide(L)'
;MLGLLHLLWENTGLNEWAPYLEGKRKLTTVMNRLYKEASSIKQSRTILADVLLRQGNEHANKKAVNYACAKSRRLIAISELNAWSPTMNVGNNLPLAGTTKSSPPAGMPYLTIDSSRWERSLARFPRDVAWWQRGGKIIAIAVTDVPVKKIAEKSGQEYFSASVRQVVLMMVSEQWIPLDSAYEGIIEEKLAKERREFIKPLIYDSAEDQYHPDFILTDVNGSDFVPLEVWGLDTEDYLQHRTVKEKWYQQEFDDTWWSWDAVRHPRSDEIPTFPQRKKHYESKYPVEKMETKC
;
A
#
# COMPACT_ATOMS: atom_id res chain seq x y z
N MET A 1 5.61 -10.57 6.68
CA MET A 1 4.29 -10.24 6.10
C MET A 1 4.32 -8.91 5.35
N LEU A 2 4.83 -7.82 5.92
CA LEU A 2 5.02 -6.57 5.15
C LEU A 2 5.92 -6.79 3.93
N GLY A 3 7.05 -7.48 4.09
CA GLY A 3 7.93 -7.80 2.96
C GLY A 3 7.27 -8.61 1.84
N LEU A 4 6.34 -9.52 2.16
CA LEU A 4 5.56 -10.23 1.13
C LEU A 4 4.63 -9.26 0.38
N LEU A 5 4.02 -8.31 1.11
CA LEU A 5 3.15 -7.31 0.49
C LEU A 5 3.96 -6.38 -0.43
N HIS A 6 5.14 -5.93 0.01
CA HIS A 6 6.06 -5.14 -0.81
C HIS A 6 6.53 -5.90 -2.05
N LEU A 7 6.97 -7.15 -1.90
CA LEU A 7 7.36 -8.02 -3.01
C LEU A 7 6.23 -8.14 -4.06
N LEU A 8 5.00 -8.39 -3.61
CA LEU A 8 3.84 -8.46 -4.51
C LEU A 8 3.59 -7.13 -5.23
N TRP A 9 3.75 -6.00 -4.53
CA TRP A 9 3.58 -4.67 -5.11
C TRP A 9 4.65 -4.36 -6.15
N GLU A 10 5.91 -4.65 -5.85
CA GLU A 10 7.03 -4.42 -6.74
C GLU A 10 6.95 -5.30 -8.00
N ASN A 11 6.78 -6.62 -7.84
CA ASN A 11 6.69 -7.54 -8.97
C ASN A 11 5.51 -7.25 -9.90
N THR A 12 4.50 -6.48 -9.44
CA THR A 12 3.34 -6.10 -10.24
C THR A 12 3.38 -4.66 -10.78
N GLY A 13 4.49 -3.94 -10.55
CA GLY A 13 4.68 -2.54 -10.94
C GLY A 13 3.64 -1.61 -10.30
N LEU A 14 3.22 -1.92 -9.07
CA LEU A 14 2.29 -1.09 -8.29
C LEU A 14 3.02 -0.02 -7.47
N ASN A 15 4.35 -0.11 -7.37
CA ASN A 15 5.21 0.91 -6.82
C ASN A 15 5.70 1.93 -7.87
N GLU A 16 5.36 1.72 -9.15
CA GLU A 16 5.68 2.62 -10.26
C GLU A 16 4.48 3.50 -10.61
N TRP A 17 4.69 4.66 -11.21
CA TRP A 17 3.63 5.46 -11.80
C TRP A 17 4.10 6.16 -13.08
N ALA A 18 3.16 6.29 -14.01
CA ALA A 18 3.33 7.07 -15.22
C ALA A 18 1.95 7.59 -15.68
N PRO A 19 1.88 8.71 -16.40
CA PRO A 19 0.61 9.31 -16.81
C PRO A 19 -0.23 8.41 -17.72
N TYR A 20 0.36 7.44 -18.42
CA TYR A 20 -0.40 6.49 -19.25
C TYR A 20 -1.18 5.43 -18.44
N LEU A 21 -0.94 5.34 -17.13
CA LEU A 21 -1.64 4.46 -16.18
C LEU A 21 -2.87 5.12 -15.55
N GLU A 22 -3.03 6.43 -15.74
CA GLU A 22 -4.18 7.20 -15.29
C GLU A 22 -5.49 6.57 -15.79
N GLY A 23 -6.46 6.43 -14.89
CA GLY A 23 -7.73 5.76 -15.14
C GLY A 23 -7.68 4.23 -15.34
N LYS A 24 -6.50 3.63 -15.52
CA LYS A 24 -6.33 2.17 -15.74
C LYS A 24 -6.07 1.40 -14.45
N ARG A 25 -5.53 2.06 -13.42
CA ARG A 25 -5.22 1.45 -12.12
C ARG A 25 -6.42 1.49 -11.16
N LYS A 26 -7.47 0.78 -11.54
CA LYS A 26 -8.65 0.54 -10.69
C LYS A 26 -8.37 -0.61 -9.72
N LEU A 27 -9.10 -0.65 -8.60
CA LEU A 27 -9.02 -1.73 -7.60
C LEU A 27 -9.06 -3.14 -8.22
N THR A 28 -9.94 -3.39 -9.18
CA THR A 28 -10.05 -4.69 -9.86
C THR A 28 -8.78 -5.05 -10.62
N THR A 29 -8.16 -4.07 -11.29
CA THR A 29 -6.87 -4.24 -11.97
C THR A 29 -5.77 -4.57 -10.97
N VAL A 30 -5.69 -3.83 -9.86
CA VAL A 30 -4.72 -4.02 -8.78
C VAL A 30 -4.84 -5.44 -8.20
N MET A 31 -6.04 -5.82 -7.75
CA MET A 31 -6.31 -7.13 -7.16
C MET A 31 -6.07 -8.29 -8.13
N ASN A 32 -6.31 -8.10 -9.43
CA ASN A 32 -6.01 -9.11 -10.45
C ASN A 32 -4.51 -9.27 -10.69
N ARG A 33 -3.73 -8.16 -10.70
CA ARG A 33 -2.27 -8.21 -10.81
C ARG A 33 -1.66 -8.95 -9.62
N LEU A 34 -2.08 -8.59 -8.40
CA LEU A 34 -1.64 -9.26 -7.18
C LEU A 34 -1.98 -10.76 -7.19
N TYR A 35 -3.17 -11.14 -7.64
CA TYR A 35 -3.55 -12.54 -7.75
C TYR A 35 -2.70 -13.30 -8.79
N LYS A 36 -2.40 -12.68 -9.93
CA LYS A 36 -1.54 -13.27 -10.96
C LYS A 36 -0.13 -13.51 -10.41
N GLU A 37 0.43 -12.54 -9.70
CA GLU A 37 1.73 -12.70 -9.06
C GLU A 37 1.69 -13.75 -7.94
N ALA A 38 0.65 -13.75 -7.11
CA ALA A 38 0.46 -14.80 -6.11
C ALA A 38 0.35 -16.22 -6.71
N SER A 39 0.06 -16.35 -8.01
CA SER A 39 0.02 -17.65 -8.69
C SER A 39 1.41 -18.19 -9.05
N SER A 40 2.44 -17.34 -9.09
CA SER A 40 3.85 -17.73 -9.30
C SER A 40 4.54 -18.10 -7.98
N ILE A 41 4.06 -17.58 -6.85
CA ILE A 41 4.66 -17.78 -5.53
C ILE A 41 4.20 -19.11 -4.92
N LYS A 42 5.15 -20.02 -4.68
CA LYS A 42 4.90 -21.33 -4.07
C LYS A 42 5.75 -21.53 -2.83
N GLN A 43 5.12 -21.94 -1.73
CA GLN A 43 5.79 -22.37 -0.52
C GLN A 43 5.42 -23.82 -0.23
N SER A 44 6.43 -24.71 -0.23
CA SER A 44 6.21 -26.16 -0.11
C SER A 44 5.20 -26.67 -1.17
N ARG A 45 4.03 -27.16 -0.76
CA ARG A 45 2.97 -27.68 -1.64
C ARG A 45 1.81 -26.71 -1.86
N THR A 46 1.93 -25.46 -1.43
CA THR A 46 0.84 -24.47 -1.51
C THR A 46 1.27 -23.29 -2.37
N ILE A 47 0.47 -22.98 -3.39
CA ILE A 47 0.59 -21.75 -4.18
C ILE A 47 -0.15 -20.66 -3.40
N LEU A 48 0.42 -19.45 -3.33
CA LEU A 48 -0.16 -18.35 -2.56
C LEU A 48 -1.58 -18.01 -3.05
N ALA A 49 -1.80 -18.01 -4.37
CA ALA A 49 -3.12 -17.77 -4.98
C ALA A 49 -4.19 -18.80 -4.58
N ASP A 50 -3.83 -20.03 -4.18
CA ASP A 50 -4.81 -21.05 -3.75
C ASP A 50 -5.41 -20.74 -2.36
N VAL A 51 -4.74 -19.90 -1.57
CA VAL A 51 -5.14 -19.51 -0.21
C VAL A 51 -5.37 -18.01 -0.06
N LEU A 52 -5.31 -17.25 -1.16
CA LEU A 52 -5.46 -15.81 -1.18
C LEU A 52 -6.94 -15.39 -1.25
N LEU A 53 -7.38 -14.63 -0.26
CA LEU A 53 -8.62 -13.85 -0.31
C LEU A 53 -8.32 -12.46 -0.85
N ARG A 54 -9.11 -12.01 -1.82
CA ARG A 54 -8.96 -10.69 -2.47
C ARG A 54 -10.29 -9.94 -2.57
N GLN A 55 -10.21 -8.62 -2.53
CA GLN A 55 -11.39 -7.76 -2.63
C GLN A 55 -12.09 -7.91 -3.98
N GLY A 56 -13.42 -7.94 -3.96
CA GLY A 56 -14.25 -7.88 -5.17
C GLY A 56 -14.32 -9.15 -6.03
N ASN A 57 -13.90 -10.32 -5.53
CA ASN A 57 -14.03 -11.58 -6.28
C ASN A 57 -14.58 -12.75 -5.44
N GLU A 58 -15.90 -12.82 -5.36
CA GLU A 58 -16.62 -13.83 -4.57
C GLU A 58 -16.26 -15.27 -4.96
N HIS A 59 -16.23 -15.57 -6.27
CA HIS A 59 -15.97 -16.92 -6.76
C HIS A 59 -14.56 -17.40 -6.39
N ALA A 60 -13.54 -16.57 -6.61
CA ALA A 60 -12.17 -16.89 -6.24
C ALA A 60 -12.02 -17.06 -4.71
N ASN A 61 -12.65 -16.19 -3.93
CA ASN A 61 -12.61 -16.27 -2.47
C ASN A 61 -13.26 -17.57 -1.96
N LYS A 62 -14.44 -17.95 -2.49
CA LYS A 62 -15.08 -19.24 -2.17
C LYS A 62 -14.19 -20.44 -2.51
N LYS A 63 -13.52 -20.40 -3.67
CA LYS A 63 -12.57 -21.43 -4.09
C LYS A 63 -11.38 -21.55 -3.11
N ALA A 64 -10.80 -20.41 -2.71
CA ALA A 64 -9.70 -20.37 -1.76
C ALA A 64 -10.09 -20.91 -0.38
N VAL A 65 -11.28 -20.53 0.13
CA VAL A 65 -11.83 -21.05 1.40
C VAL A 65 -12.00 -22.57 1.34
N ASN A 66 -12.64 -23.08 0.30
CA ASN A 66 -12.86 -24.53 0.14
C ASN A 66 -11.54 -25.30 0.05
N TYR A 67 -10.57 -24.79 -0.71
CA TYR A 67 -9.23 -25.38 -0.79
C TYR A 67 -8.54 -25.39 0.58
N ALA A 68 -8.58 -24.27 1.30
CA ALA A 68 -7.98 -24.13 2.61
C ALA A 68 -8.59 -25.09 3.64
N CYS A 69 -9.91 -25.27 3.64
CA CYS A 69 -10.58 -26.30 4.46
C CYS A 69 -10.10 -27.71 4.08
N ALA A 70 -10.16 -28.06 2.79
CA ALA A 70 -9.86 -29.41 2.31
C ALA A 70 -8.39 -29.83 2.49
N LYS A 71 -7.47 -28.85 2.49
CA LYS A 71 -6.02 -29.07 2.60
C LYS A 71 -5.44 -28.65 3.95
N SER A 72 -6.30 -28.27 4.91
CA SER A 72 -5.91 -27.76 6.22
C SER A 72 -4.88 -26.63 6.14
N ARG A 73 -5.14 -25.65 5.26
CA ARG A 73 -4.27 -24.48 5.04
C ARG A 73 -4.84 -23.23 5.66
N ARG A 74 -3.94 -22.35 6.09
CA ARG A 74 -4.26 -20.98 6.51
C ARG A 74 -4.59 -20.14 5.29
N LEU A 75 -5.48 -19.17 5.46
CA LEU A 75 -5.77 -18.18 4.44
C LEU A 75 -4.86 -16.96 4.63
N ILE A 76 -4.62 -16.27 3.52
CA ILE A 76 -4.02 -14.95 3.49
C ILE A 76 -5.04 -14.01 2.85
N ALA A 77 -5.39 -12.90 3.50
CA ALA A 77 -6.27 -11.89 2.93
C ALA A 77 -5.45 -10.65 2.56
N ILE A 78 -5.65 -10.13 1.34
CA ILE A 78 -5.17 -8.81 0.92
C ILE A 78 -6.38 -8.02 0.45
N SER A 79 -6.69 -6.94 1.15
CA SER A 79 -7.85 -6.09 0.86
C SER A 79 -7.63 -4.70 1.45
N GLU A 80 -8.29 -3.71 0.85
CA GLU A 80 -8.47 -2.43 1.51
C GLU A 80 -9.25 -2.61 2.82
N LEU A 81 -8.99 -1.76 3.82
CA LEU A 81 -9.88 -1.61 4.97
C LEU A 81 -11.16 -0.83 4.57
N ASN A 82 -12.23 -0.98 5.33
CA ASN A 82 -13.35 -0.04 5.27
C ASN A 82 -12.83 1.39 5.52
N ALA A 83 -13.47 2.37 4.91
CA ALA A 83 -13.23 3.77 5.24
C ALA A 83 -13.39 3.98 6.76
N TRP A 84 -12.47 4.73 7.36
CA TRP A 84 -12.54 5.02 8.78
C TRP A 84 -13.82 5.78 9.12
N SER A 85 -14.45 5.39 10.22
CA SER A 85 -15.54 6.14 10.83
C SER A 85 -15.53 5.90 12.34
N PRO A 86 -15.73 6.94 13.17
CA PRO A 86 -15.84 6.78 14.62
C PRO A 86 -17.04 5.89 15.03
N THR A 87 -18.02 5.70 14.15
CA THR A 87 -19.20 4.85 14.36
C THR A 87 -19.10 3.49 13.67
N MET A 88 -17.95 3.15 13.07
CA MET A 88 -17.77 1.88 12.36
C MET A 88 -17.99 0.70 13.33
N ASN A 89 -18.91 -0.19 12.96
CA ASN A 89 -19.21 -1.39 13.74
C ASN A 89 -19.11 -2.64 12.85
N VAL A 90 -17.99 -3.36 13.01
CA VAL A 90 -17.72 -4.63 12.34
C VAL A 90 -17.79 -5.83 13.30
N GLY A 91 -18.26 -5.61 14.54
CA GLY A 91 -18.17 -6.60 15.61
C GLY A 91 -16.72 -7.02 15.86
N ASN A 92 -16.49 -8.31 16.04
CA ASN A 92 -15.14 -8.88 16.24
C ASN A 92 -14.48 -9.28 14.91
N ASN A 93 -14.84 -8.64 13.79
CA ASN A 93 -14.26 -8.94 12.48
C ASN A 93 -13.18 -7.91 12.10
N LEU A 94 -12.20 -8.35 11.33
CA LEU A 94 -11.25 -7.46 10.66
C LEU A 94 -12.02 -6.53 9.71
N PRO A 95 -11.88 -5.18 9.80
CA PRO A 95 -12.67 -4.23 9.01
C PRO A 95 -12.19 -4.14 7.56
N LEU A 96 -12.15 -5.25 6.82
CA LEU A 96 -11.90 -5.23 5.38
C LEU A 96 -13.05 -4.56 4.64
N ALA A 97 -12.79 -3.97 3.48
CA ALA A 97 -13.79 -3.35 2.63
C ALA A 97 -14.98 -4.29 2.35
N GLY A 98 -16.18 -3.84 2.73
CA GLY A 98 -17.42 -4.62 2.63
C GLY A 98 -17.75 -5.47 3.86
N THR A 99 -16.90 -5.43 4.90
CA THR A 99 -17.22 -6.05 6.21
C THR A 99 -18.24 -5.21 6.94
N THR A 100 -19.27 -5.85 7.48
CA THR A 100 -20.22 -5.25 8.42
C THR A 100 -20.25 -6.08 9.70
N LYS A 101 -20.99 -5.64 10.71
CA LYS A 101 -21.24 -6.44 11.92
C LYS A 101 -21.76 -7.85 11.62
N SER A 102 -22.57 -8.00 10.56
CA SER A 102 -23.33 -9.21 10.29
C SER A 102 -22.91 -9.94 9.01
N SER A 103 -22.02 -9.37 8.19
CA SER A 103 -21.66 -9.96 6.90
C SER A 103 -20.17 -9.71 6.59
N PRO A 104 -19.43 -10.75 6.15
CA PRO A 104 -18.08 -10.57 5.63
C PRO A 104 -18.11 -10.03 4.19
N PRO A 105 -16.96 -9.61 3.63
CA PRO A 105 -16.86 -9.30 2.21
C PRO A 105 -17.26 -10.50 1.34
N ALA A 106 -17.69 -10.22 0.11
CA ALA A 106 -18.24 -11.23 -0.79
C ALA A 106 -17.29 -12.43 -0.98
N GLY A 107 -17.79 -13.62 -0.63
CA GLY A 107 -17.07 -14.90 -0.73
C GLY A 107 -15.96 -15.13 0.31
N MET A 108 -15.68 -14.16 1.18
CA MET A 108 -14.74 -14.32 2.29
C MET A 108 -15.43 -14.96 3.50
N PRO A 109 -14.70 -15.69 4.36
CA PRO A 109 -15.21 -16.12 5.66
C PRO A 109 -15.28 -14.92 6.63
N TYR A 110 -15.97 -15.07 7.75
CA TYR A 110 -15.83 -14.14 8.87
C TYR A 110 -14.40 -14.21 9.40
N LEU A 111 -13.64 -13.13 9.19
CA LEU A 111 -12.28 -12.99 9.65
C LEU A 111 -12.28 -12.39 11.06
N THR A 112 -12.40 -13.24 12.07
CA THR A 112 -12.54 -12.79 13.45
C THR A 112 -11.19 -12.43 14.04
N ILE A 113 -11.08 -11.27 14.69
CA ILE A 113 -9.88 -10.81 15.38
C ILE A 113 -10.21 -10.43 16.82
N ASP A 114 -9.38 -10.90 17.74
CA ASP A 114 -9.45 -10.52 19.16
C ASP A 114 -9.15 -9.01 19.32
N SER A 115 -9.89 -8.32 20.19
CA SER A 115 -9.77 -6.86 20.36
C SER A 115 -8.36 -6.46 20.77
N SER A 116 -7.76 -7.17 21.72
CA SER A 116 -6.38 -6.88 22.17
C SER A 116 -5.37 -7.08 21.03
N ARG A 117 -5.60 -8.06 20.15
CA ARG A 117 -4.75 -8.28 18.96
C ARG A 117 -4.92 -7.18 17.93
N TRP A 118 -6.14 -6.71 17.74
CA TRP A 118 -6.41 -5.60 16.84
C TRP A 118 -5.77 -4.31 17.34
N GLU A 119 -5.97 -3.97 18.60
CA GLU A 119 -5.35 -2.80 19.26
C GLU A 119 -3.83 -2.85 19.19
N ARG A 120 -3.21 -4.00 19.48
CA ARG A 120 -1.75 -4.19 19.31
C ARG A 120 -1.30 -4.02 17.86
N SER A 121 -2.13 -4.40 16.88
CA SER A 121 -1.81 -4.18 15.47
C SER A 121 -1.83 -2.70 15.15
N LEU A 122 -2.87 -1.96 15.57
CA LEU A 122 -2.95 -0.51 15.38
C LEU A 122 -1.81 0.24 16.06
N ALA A 123 -1.44 -0.14 17.30
CA ALA A 123 -0.33 0.46 18.03
C ALA A 123 1.04 0.26 17.35
N ARG A 124 1.20 -0.79 16.52
CA ARG A 124 2.43 -1.03 15.74
C ARG A 124 2.53 -0.19 14.47
N PHE A 125 1.40 0.34 13.99
CA PHE A 125 1.31 1.11 12.74
C PHE A 125 0.69 2.49 13.00
N PRO A 126 1.26 3.31 13.90
CA PRO A 126 0.62 4.57 14.32
C PRO A 126 0.46 5.56 13.15
N ARG A 127 1.41 5.57 12.19
CA ARG A 127 1.34 6.42 10.99
C ARG A 127 0.20 5.99 10.07
N ASP A 128 0.08 4.70 9.80
CA ASP A 128 -1.02 4.12 9.02
C ASP A 128 -2.38 4.40 9.65
N VAL A 129 -2.48 4.28 10.98
CA VAL A 129 -3.72 4.59 11.70
C VAL A 129 -4.07 6.08 11.54
N ALA A 130 -3.12 6.98 11.71
CA ALA A 130 -3.35 8.41 11.53
C ALA A 130 -3.71 8.78 10.08
N TRP A 131 -3.13 8.09 9.09
CA TRP A 131 -3.51 8.20 7.68
C TRP A 131 -4.95 7.74 7.44
N TRP A 132 -5.28 6.54 7.93
CA TRP A 132 -6.62 5.97 7.82
C TRP A 132 -7.70 6.86 8.45
N GLN A 133 -7.41 7.40 9.64
CA GLN A 133 -8.33 8.26 10.36
C GLN A 133 -8.63 9.58 9.65
N ARG A 134 -7.72 10.04 8.78
CA ARG A 134 -7.88 11.21 7.91
C ARG A 134 -8.56 10.89 6.57
N GLY A 135 -9.06 9.67 6.40
CA GLY A 135 -9.71 9.21 5.16
C GLY A 135 -8.76 8.58 4.15
N GLY A 136 -7.48 8.40 4.51
CA GLY A 136 -6.50 7.73 3.68
C GLY A 136 -6.79 6.23 3.52
N LYS A 137 -6.38 5.67 2.39
CA LYS A 137 -6.55 4.24 2.09
C LYS A 137 -5.49 3.40 2.78
N ILE A 138 -5.93 2.27 3.34
CA ILE A 138 -5.06 1.25 3.92
C ILE A 138 -5.31 -0.08 3.23
N ILE A 139 -4.24 -0.70 2.74
CA ILE A 139 -4.23 -2.13 2.43
C ILE A 139 -3.86 -2.89 3.69
N ALA A 140 -4.68 -3.88 4.05
CA ALA A 140 -4.36 -4.85 5.07
C ALA A 140 -3.94 -6.16 4.42
N ILE A 141 -2.84 -6.74 4.93
CA ILE A 141 -2.50 -8.15 4.71
C ILE A 141 -2.66 -8.92 6.02
N ALA A 142 -3.50 -9.95 6.01
CA ALA A 142 -3.84 -10.73 7.20
C ALA A 142 -3.60 -12.22 6.99
N VAL A 143 -3.01 -12.90 7.98
CA VAL A 143 -2.88 -14.36 8.02
C VAL A 143 -3.85 -14.91 9.05
N THR A 144 -4.54 -15.99 8.71
CA THR A 144 -5.56 -16.61 9.56
C THR A 144 -5.13 -17.98 10.08
N ASP A 145 -5.94 -18.58 10.93
CA ASP A 145 -5.98 -20.04 11.08
C ASP A 145 -6.65 -20.73 9.88
N VAL A 146 -6.70 -22.06 9.91
CA VAL A 146 -7.51 -22.83 8.96
C VAL A 146 -8.98 -22.41 9.12
N PRO A 147 -9.69 -22.06 8.03
CA PRO A 147 -11.11 -21.72 8.09
C PRO A 147 -11.94 -22.92 8.55
N VAL A 148 -12.94 -22.65 9.38
CA VAL A 148 -13.87 -23.64 9.94
C VAL A 148 -15.27 -23.35 9.41
N LYS A 149 -15.94 -24.42 8.95
CA LYS A 149 -17.35 -24.39 8.56
C LYS A 149 -18.23 -24.32 9.82
N LYS A 150 -19.20 -23.43 9.83
CA LYS A 150 -20.18 -23.21 10.90
C LYS A 150 -21.58 -23.18 10.32
N ILE A 151 -22.57 -23.41 11.17
CA ILE A 151 -23.99 -23.35 10.83
C ILE A 151 -24.62 -22.29 11.74
N ALA A 152 -25.34 -21.34 11.16
CA ALA A 152 -26.03 -20.31 11.93
C ALA A 152 -27.24 -20.93 12.65
N GLU A 153 -27.27 -20.84 13.98
CA GLU A 153 -28.30 -21.49 14.81
C GLU A 153 -29.73 -21.09 14.42
N LYS A 154 -29.94 -19.82 14.05
CA LYS A 154 -31.28 -19.29 13.72
C LYS A 154 -31.75 -19.60 12.30
N SER A 155 -30.84 -19.54 11.32
CA SER A 155 -31.21 -19.66 9.89
C SER A 155 -30.86 -21.01 9.28
N GLY A 156 -30.06 -21.83 9.96
CA GLY A 156 -29.48 -23.05 9.39
C GLY A 156 -28.46 -22.78 8.28
N GLN A 157 -28.14 -21.51 7.99
CA GLN A 157 -27.25 -21.14 6.91
C GLN A 157 -25.81 -21.55 7.23
N GLU A 158 -25.16 -22.24 6.30
CA GLU A 158 -23.75 -22.54 6.39
C GLU A 158 -22.90 -21.30 6.09
N TYR A 159 -21.86 -21.08 6.89
CA TYR A 159 -20.87 -20.03 6.70
C TYR A 159 -19.50 -20.50 7.16
N PHE A 160 -18.45 -19.74 6.81
CA PHE A 160 -17.09 -20.03 7.23
C PHE A 160 -16.56 -18.93 8.13
N SER A 161 -15.68 -19.30 9.05
CA SER A 161 -15.02 -18.37 9.98
C SER A 161 -13.56 -18.77 10.16
N ALA A 162 -12.67 -17.79 10.21
CA ALA A 162 -11.25 -18.00 10.46
C ALA A 162 -10.71 -16.93 11.41
N SER A 163 -9.96 -17.35 12.43
CA SER A 163 -9.33 -16.43 13.38
C SER A 163 -8.10 -15.77 12.76
N VAL A 164 -8.07 -14.44 12.75
CA VAL A 164 -6.91 -13.66 12.29
C VAL A 164 -5.80 -13.74 13.35
N ARG A 165 -4.61 -14.14 12.90
CA ARG A 165 -3.41 -14.33 13.73
C ARG A 165 -2.48 -13.14 13.67
N GLN A 166 -2.35 -12.53 12.49
CA GLN A 166 -1.50 -11.37 12.27
C GLN A 166 -2.14 -10.49 11.21
N VAL A 167 -2.02 -9.18 11.40
CA VAL A 167 -2.37 -8.15 10.42
C VAL A 167 -1.17 -7.23 10.27
N VAL A 168 -0.91 -6.81 9.05
CA VAL A 168 -0.01 -5.73 8.71
C VAL A 168 -0.79 -4.72 7.88
N LEU A 169 -0.54 -3.45 8.13
CA LEU A 169 -1.15 -2.33 7.42
C LEU A 169 -0.09 -1.70 6.50
N MET A 170 -0.56 -1.13 5.40
CA MET A 170 0.25 -0.36 4.47
C MET A 170 -0.60 0.79 3.93
N MET A 171 -0.13 2.02 4.15
CA MET A 171 -0.70 3.20 3.51
C MET A 171 -0.51 3.12 2.00
N VAL A 172 -1.55 3.50 1.26
CA VAL A 172 -1.47 3.62 -0.21
C VAL A 172 -2.10 4.92 -0.68
N SER A 173 -1.57 5.50 -1.74
CA SER A 173 -2.15 6.64 -2.44
C SER A 173 -3.40 6.25 -3.26
N GLU A 174 -4.05 7.24 -3.87
CA GLU A 174 -5.13 7.01 -4.84
C GLU A 174 -4.65 6.21 -6.06
N GLN A 175 -3.37 6.36 -6.43
CA GLN A 175 -2.68 5.63 -7.49
C GLN A 175 -2.11 4.28 -7.01
N TRP A 176 -2.46 3.84 -5.79
CA TRP A 176 -2.03 2.59 -5.17
C TRP A 176 -0.52 2.49 -4.91
N ILE A 177 0.18 3.63 -4.87
CA ILE A 177 1.59 3.70 -4.49
C ILE A 177 1.69 3.52 -2.97
N PRO A 178 2.50 2.58 -2.45
CA PRO A 178 2.76 2.47 -1.01
C PRO A 178 3.43 3.73 -0.45
N LEU A 179 3.02 4.13 0.74
CA LEU A 179 3.53 5.32 1.44
C LEU A 179 4.05 4.94 2.83
N ASP A 180 5.13 5.55 3.25
CA ASP A 180 5.76 5.43 4.57
C ASP A 180 5.43 6.62 5.48
N SER A 181 4.97 7.73 4.90
CA SER A 181 4.49 8.92 5.62
C SER A 181 3.38 9.66 4.89
N ALA A 182 2.67 10.54 5.63
CA ALA A 182 1.69 11.45 5.02
C ALA A 182 2.34 12.50 4.11
N TYR A 183 3.60 12.88 4.38
CA TYR A 183 4.35 13.84 3.55
C TYR A 183 4.72 13.24 2.19
N GLU A 184 5.07 11.95 2.15
CA GLU A 184 5.22 11.23 0.89
C GLU A 184 3.92 11.22 0.09
N GLY A 185 2.76 11.09 0.74
CA GLY A 185 1.46 11.20 0.08
C GLY A 185 1.23 12.56 -0.59
N ILE A 186 1.71 13.66 0.01
CA ILE A 186 1.65 14.99 -0.59
C ILE A 186 2.54 15.08 -1.84
N ILE A 187 3.76 14.54 -1.76
CA ILE A 187 4.71 14.52 -2.89
C ILE A 187 4.20 13.63 -4.01
N GLU A 188 3.71 12.44 -3.69
CA GLU A 188 3.12 11.50 -4.66
C GLU A 188 1.93 12.12 -5.39
N GLU A 189 1.04 12.81 -4.66
CA GLU A 189 -0.09 13.50 -5.27
C GLU A 189 0.38 14.63 -6.20
N LYS A 190 1.41 15.40 -5.80
CA LYS A 190 2.01 16.44 -6.64
C LYS A 190 2.67 15.84 -7.88
N LEU A 191 3.41 14.73 -7.75
CA LEU A 191 4.02 13.99 -8.86
C LEU A 191 2.95 13.52 -9.86
N ALA A 192 1.84 12.98 -9.35
CA ALA A 192 0.72 12.55 -10.19
C ALA A 192 0.07 13.73 -10.93
N LYS A 193 -0.22 14.84 -10.23
CA LYS A 193 -0.79 16.06 -10.82
C LYS A 193 0.11 16.70 -11.88
N GLU A 194 1.42 16.70 -11.65
CA GLU A 194 2.42 17.17 -12.62
C GLU A 194 2.74 16.15 -13.71
N ARG A 195 1.99 15.04 -13.76
CA ARG A 195 2.11 13.99 -14.77
C ARG A 195 3.56 13.51 -14.91
N ARG A 196 4.19 13.19 -13.77
CA ARG A 196 5.55 12.63 -13.69
C ARG A 196 5.57 11.13 -13.92
N GLU A 197 6.72 10.63 -14.40
CA GLU A 197 7.08 9.21 -14.31
C GLU A 197 7.97 8.98 -13.11
N PHE A 198 7.60 8.04 -12.24
CA PHE A 198 8.37 7.74 -11.05
C PHE A 198 8.25 6.30 -10.56
N ILE A 199 9.19 5.92 -9.71
CA ILE A 199 9.22 4.66 -8.96
C ILE A 199 9.33 5.00 -7.47
N LYS A 200 8.53 4.38 -6.61
CA LYS A 200 8.80 4.33 -5.15
C LYS A 200 9.57 3.05 -4.84
N PRO A 201 10.85 3.12 -4.48
CA PRO A 201 11.59 1.95 -4.02
C PRO A 201 10.90 1.33 -2.79
N LEU A 202 10.76 0.00 -2.77
CA LEU A 202 10.21 -0.71 -1.63
C LEU A 202 11.31 -1.53 -0.96
N ILE A 203 11.46 -1.34 0.35
CA ILE A 203 12.47 -2.07 1.12
C ILE A 203 11.81 -3.28 1.76
N TYR A 204 12.29 -4.47 1.45
CA TYR A 204 11.85 -5.70 2.10
C TYR A 204 12.98 -6.73 2.34
N ASP A 205 14.10 -6.62 1.64
CA ASP A 205 15.31 -7.42 1.82
C ASP A 205 16.55 -6.50 1.87
N SER A 206 16.69 -5.64 2.88
CA SER A 206 17.93 -4.85 3.05
C SER A 206 18.90 -5.59 3.98
N ALA A 207 20.01 -6.05 3.41
CA ALA A 207 21.29 -5.98 4.12
C ALA A 207 21.48 -4.50 4.53
N GLU A 208 21.93 -4.25 5.75
CA GLU A 208 21.79 -2.98 6.50
C GLU A 208 22.45 -1.72 5.87
N ASP A 209 23.00 -1.80 4.66
CA ASP A 209 24.00 -0.85 4.14
C ASP A 209 23.56 0.02 2.94
N GLN A 210 22.31 -0.03 2.45
CA GLN A 210 21.89 0.78 1.30
C GLN A 210 20.83 1.84 1.68
N TYR A 211 21.20 3.12 1.56
CA TYR A 211 20.26 4.22 1.61
C TYR A 211 19.39 4.21 0.34
N HIS A 212 18.08 4.36 0.52
CA HIS A 212 17.14 4.41 -0.59
C HIS A 212 16.36 5.73 -0.59
N PRO A 213 16.11 6.34 -1.76
CA PRO A 213 15.23 7.48 -1.86
C PRO A 213 13.77 7.09 -1.70
N ASP A 214 12.96 8.06 -1.30
CA ASP A 214 11.52 7.88 -1.19
C ASP A 214 10.90 7.70 -2.58
N PHE A 215 11.34 8.47 -3.57
CA PHE A 215 10.94 8.33 -4.97
C PHE A 215 12.12 8.47 -5.93
N ILE A 216 11.96 7.96 -7.15
CA ILE A 216 12.91 8.10 -8.25
C ILE A 216 12.13 8.62 -9.45
N LEU A 217 12.44 9.82 -9.93
CA LEU A 217 11.93 10.32 -11.21
C LEU A 217 12.70 9.69 -12.36
N THR A 218 12.01 9.25 -13.42
CA THR A 218 12.64 8.62 -14.60
C THR A 218 12.40 9.40 -15.91
N ASP A 219 11.63 10.49 -15.83
CA ASP A 219 11.27 11.37 -16.93
C ASP A 219 12.13 12.65 -17.01
N VAL A 220 13.27 12.72 -16.31
CA VAL A 220 14.07 13.95 -16.13
C VAL A 220 14.99 14.25 -17.33
N ASN A 221 15.12 15.52 -17.72
CA ASN A 221 16.04 15.93 -18.76
C ASN A 221 17.50 15.86 -18.29
N GLY A 222 18.39 15.30 -19.12
CA GLY A 222 19.83 15.27 -18.84
C GLY A 222 20.31 14.16 -17.89
N SER A 223 19.41 13.35 -17.32
CA SER A 223 19.73 12.15 -16.55
C SER A 223 18.75 11.02 -16.86
N ASP A 224 19.14 9.77 -16.61
CA ASP A 224 18.24 8.63 -16.68
C ASP A 224 17.25 8.62 -15.51
N PHE A 225 17.68 9.09 -14.35
CA PHE A 225 16.84 9.23 -13.17
C PHE A 225 17.30 10.34 -12.22
N VAL A 226 16.42 10.77 -11.31
CA VAL A 226 16.75 11.66 -10.18
C VAL A 226 16.11 11.13 -8.89
N PRO A 227 16.89 10.87 -7.82
CA PRO A 227 16.37 10.52 -6.49
C PRO A 227 15.65 11.69 -5.81
N LEU A 228 14.54 11.41 -5.12
CA LEU A 228 13.73 12.35 -4.35
C LEU A 228 13.66 11.89 -2.89
N GLU A 229 13.94 12.81 -1.98
CA GLU A 229 13.94 12.56 -0.53
C GLU A 229 13.00 13.52 0.21
N VAL A 230 12.21 13.00 1.15
CA VAL A 230 11.23 13.74 1.94
C VAL A 230 11.58 13.69 3.42
N TRP A 231 12.04 14.81 3.97
CA TRP A 231 12.41 14.90 5.38
C TRP A 231 11.19 15.20 6.25
N GLY A 232 10.60 14.16 6.84
CA GLY A 232 9.32 14.23 7.55
C GLY A 232 9.38 14.13 9.08
N LEU A 233 10.58 14.08 9.68
CA LEU A 233 10.78 13.94 11.13
C LEU A 233 11.86 14.91 11.63
N ASP A 234 11.83 15.24 12.92
CA ASP A 234 12.73 16.21 13.56
C ASP A 234 13.31 15.76 14.90
N THR A 235 13.11 14.48 15.25
CA THR A 235 13.74 13.89 16.43
C THR A 235 15.26 13.87 16.30
N GLU A 236 15.98 14.02 17.42
CA GLU A 236 17.45 14.08 17.44
C GLU A 236 18.12 12.94 16.66
N ASP A 237 17.72 11.68 16.92
CA ASP A 237 18.23 10.51 16.21
C ASP A 237 18.00 10.61 14.69
N TYR A 238 16.86 11.16 14.28
CA TYR A 238 16.53 11.35 12.86
C TYR A 238 17.39 12.44 12.22
N LEU A 239 17.68 13.54 12.92
CA LEU A 239 18.54 14.60 12.39
C LEU A 239 19.98 14.11 12.17
N GLN A 240 20.47 13.22 13.05
CA GLN A 240 21.77 12.56 12.87
C GLN A 240 21.74 11.65 11.63
N HIS A 241 20.71 10.82 11.50
CA HIS A 241 20.52 9.97 10.30
C HIS A 241 20.40 10.78 9.01
N ARG A 242 19.65 11.89 9.03
CA ARG A 242 19.51 12.81 7.89
C ARG A 242 20.87 13.36 7.46
N THR A 243 21.69 13.83 8.39
CA THR A 243 23.02 14.38 8.08
C THR A 243 23.91 13.35 7.38
N VAL A 244 23.84 12.07 7.79
CA VAL A 244 24.59 10.99 7.14
C VAL A 244 24.03 10.71 5.74
N LYS A 245 22.70 10.64 5.60
CA LYS A 245 22.03 10.38 4.32
C LYS A 245 22.23 11.51 3.31
N GLU A 246 22.21 12.78 3.75
CA GLU A 246 22.52 13.95 2.92
C GLU A 246 23.95 13.90 2.39
N LYS A 247 24.94 13.55 3.24
CA LYS A 247 26.32 13.38 2.80
C LYS A 247 26.45 12.25 1.79
N TRP A 248 25.75 11.15 2.00
CA TRP A 248 25.73 10.04 1.05
C TRP A 248 25.11 10.47 -0.29
N TYR A 249 23.98 11.17 -0.30
CA TYR A 249 23.40 11.70 -1.53
C TYR A 249 24.34 12.63 -2.27
N GLN A 250 25.01 13.54 -1.56
CA GLN A 250 25.99 14.45 -2.16
C GLN A 250 27.18 13.69 -2.77
N GLN A 251 27.62 12.59 -2.14
CA GLN A 251 28.72 11.77 -2.65
C GLN A 251 28.32 10.95 -3.89
N GLU A 252 27.11 10.40 -3.91
CA GLU A 252 26.64 9.51 -4.98
C GLU A 252 26.05 10.26 -6.18
N PHE A 253 25.42 11.42 -5.95
CA PHE A 253 24.65 12.14 -6.96
C PHE A 253 25.07 13.61 -7.12
N ASP A 254 26.09 14.10 -6.42
CA ASP A 254 26.45 15.53 -6.40
C ASP A 254 25.19 16.40 -6.15
N ASP A 255 24.88 17.33 -7.06
CA ASP A 255 23.70 18.20 -7.00
C ASP A 255 22.51 17.64 -7.82
N THR A 256 22.56 16.38 -8.25
CA THR A 256 21.53 15.71 -9.08
C THR A 256 20.55 14.85 -8.28
N TRP A 257 20.17 15.32 -7.10
CA TRP A 257 19.07 14.78 -6.28
C TRP A 257 18.17 15.92 -5.80
N TRP A 258 16.91 15.58 -5.51
CA TRP A 258 15.91 16.53 -5.04
C TRP A 258 15.53 16.20 -3.60
N SER A 259 15.28 17.21 -2.77
CA SER A 259 14.70 16.99 -1.45
C SER A 259 13.75 18.08 -1.00
N TRP A 260 12.89 17.72 -0.04
CA TRP A 260 11.99 18.63 0.63
C TRP A 260 12.01 18.43 2.15
N ASP A 261 12.21 19.53 2.88
CA ASP A 261 12.15 19.56 4.34
C ASP A 261 10.71 19.85 4.80
N ALA A 262 9.92 18.79 4.95
CA ALA A 262 8.50 18.88 5.26
C ALA A 262 8.22 19.31 6.70
N VAL A 263 9.21 19.20 7.60
CA VAL A 263 9.10 19.71 8.97
C VAL A 263 9.22 21.22 8.98
N ARG A 264 10.26 21.77 8.33
CA ARG A 264 10.50 23.22 8.31
C ARG A 264 9.53 23.96 7.39
N HIS A 265 9.13 23.29 6.31
CA HIS A 265 8.34 23.87 5.24
C HIS A 265 7.12 22.99 4.91
N PRO A 266 6.15 22.83 5.84
CA PRO A 266 5.06 21.88 5.70
C PRO A 266 4.00 22.30 4.67
N ARG A 267 4.06 23.53 4.16
CA ARG A 267 3.03 24.06 3.26
C ARG A 267 3.30 23.64 1.83
N SER A 268 2.24 23.37 1.08
CA SER A 268 2.35 22.85 -0.29
C SER A 268 2.96 23.85 -1.29
N ASP A 269 2.88 25.15 -0.99
CA ASP A 269 3.51 26.23 -1.76
C ASP A 269 5.02 26.34 -1.52
N GLU A 270 5.56 25.66 -0.50
CA GLU A 270 6.98 25.64 -0.16
C GLU A 270 7.69 24.38 -0.71
N ILE A 271 6.97 23.48 -1.39
CA ILE A 271 7.55 22.29 -2.02
C ILE A 271 8.39 22.74 -3.23
N PRO A 272 9.71 22.46 -3.27
CA PRO A 272 10.56 22.85 -4.39
C PRO A 272 10.05 22.26 -5.72
N THR A 273 10.23 23.00 -6.81
CA THR A 273 9.86 22.51 -8.13
C THR A 273 10.66 21.27 -8.48
N PHE A 274 10.00 20.25 -9.04
CA PHE A 274 10.70 19.06 -9.47
C PHE A 274 11.63 19.33 -10.67
N PRO A 275 12.67 18.51 -10.87
CA PRO A 275 13.55 18.58 -12.04
C PRO A 275 12.79 18.60 -13.37
N GLN A 276 13.31 19.34 -14.35
CA GLN A 276 12.68 19.49 -15.68
C GLN A 276 12.49 18.15 -16.38
N ARG A 277 11.37 17.97 -17.08
CA ARG A 277 11.08 16.73 -17.81
C ARG A 277 11.78 16.70 -19.16
N LYS A 278 12.01 15.50 -19.70
CA LYS A 278 12.48 15.29 -21.08
C LYS A 278 11.48 15.96 -22.03
N LYS A 279 11.96 16.75 -23.01
CA LYS A 279 11.10 17.51 -23.96
C LYS A 279 10.02 16.66 -24.64
N HIS A 280 10.39 15.44 -25.06
CA HIS A 280 9.43 14.52 -25.69
C HIS A 280 8.34 14.06 -24.71
N TYR A 281 8.67 13.95 -23.43
CA TYR A 281 7.74 13.55 -22.37
C TYR A 281 6.74 14.67 -22.07
N GLU A 282 7.22 15.92 -21.99
CA GLU A 282 6.37 17.10 -21.84
C GLU A 282 5.35 17.22 -22.97
N SER A 283 5.80 16.99 -24.21
CA SER A 283 4.91 16.99 -25.37
C SER A 283 3.88 15.86 -25.35
N LYS A 284 4.24 14.68 -24.83
CA LYS A 284 3.38 13.50 -24.80
C LYS A 284 2.37 13.55 -23.65
N TYR A 285 2.77 14.12 -22.52
CA TYR A 285 1.98 14.21 -21.29
C TYR A 285 1.98 15.65 -20.76
N PRO A 286 1.31 16.59 -21.45
CA PRO A 286 1.25 17.99 -21.03
C PRO A 286 0.53 18.11 -19.69
N VAL A 287 1.06 18.94 -18.78
CA VAL A 287 0.35 19.27 -17.54
C VAL A 287 -0.82 20.18 -17.92
N GLU A 288 -2.04 19.75 -17.62
CA GLU A 288 -3.22 20.60 -17.82
C GLU A 288 -3.08 21.82 -16.93
N LYS A 289 -3.02 23.01 -17.54
CA LYS A 289 -3.18 24.24 -16.77
C LYS A 289 -4.61 24.21 -16.23
N MET A 290 -4.78 24.13 -14.92
CA MET A 290 -6.07 24.44 -14.33
C MET A 290 -6.38 25.89 -14.74
N GLU A 291 -7.27 26.08 -15.70
CA GLU A 291 -7.87 27.37 -15.94
C GLU A 291 -8.60 27.73 -14.64
N THR A 292 -8.00 28.62 -13.86
CA THR A 292 -8.70 29.33 -12.80
C THR A 292 -9.85 30.05 -13.50
N LYS A 293 -11.05 29.48 -13.43
CA LYS A 293 -12.26 30.19 -13.84
C LYS A 293 -12.36 31.41 -12.92
N CYS A 294 -11.95 32.56 -13.44
CA CYS A 294 -12.27 33.88 -12.88
C CYS A 294 -13.78 34.07 -12.83
#